data_AF-A0A951NC75-F1
#
_entry.id   AF-A0A951NC75-F1
#
_cell.length_a   1.000
_cell.length_b   1.000
_cell.length_c   1.000
_cell.angle_alpha   90.00
_cell.angle_beta   90.00
_cell.angle_gamma   90.00
#
_symmetry.space_group_name_H-M   'P 1'
#
loop_
_entity.id
_entity.type
_entity.pdbx_description
1 polymer ?
#
loop_
_entity_poly.entity_id
_entity_poly.type
_entity_poly.pdbx_seq_one_letter_code
_entity_poly.pdbx_strand_id
1 'polypeptide(L)'
;MPLLAERYPHFFPPHTDTRAFVLTLNDMIHPEVRKLYPGATPPVFGFESAPEEEMLLSYTSARRLCALAEGFVYGAAKHYGQTVVISQPACMLDGASRCLLRCRVTDDAA
;
A
#
# COMPACT_ATOMS: atom_id res chain seq x y z
N MET A 1 -9.75 4.12 -3.66
CA MET A 1 -9.52 5.04 -2.53
C MET A 1 -10.75 5.81 -2.03
N PRO A 2 -11.68 6.35 -2.86
CA PRO A 2 -12.74 7.25 -2.35
C PRO A 2 -13.62 6.62 -1.26
N LEU A 3 -14.02 5.34 -1.42
CA LEU A 3 -14.81 4.63 -0.39
C LEU A 3 -14.08 4.47 0.96
N LEU A 4 -12.75 4.29 0.94
CA LEU A 4 -11.97 4.15 2.17
C LEU A 4 -11.87 5.51 2.88
N ALA A 5 -11.64 6.59 2.12
CA ALA A 5 -11.58 7.95 2.64
C ALA A 5 -12.94 8.43 3.18
N GLU A 6 -14.04 8.06 2.53
CA GLU A 6 -15.39 8.38 3.01
C GLU A 6 -15.72 7.64 4.31
N ARG A 7 -15.40 6.35 4.38
CA ARG A 7 -15.78 5.49 5.52
C ARG A 7 -14.82 5.61 6.72
N TYR A 8 -13.55 5.92 6.47
CA TYR A 8 -12.50 6.02 7.48
C TYR A 8 -11.64 7.28 7.25
N PRO A 9 -12.23 8.48 7.30
CA PRO A 9 -11.54 9.72 6.97
C PRO A 9 -10.33 10.00 7.87
N HIS A 10 -10.33 9.53 9.12
CA HIS A 10 -9.26 9.77 10.09
C HIS A 10 -7.91 9.15 9.72
N PHE A 11 -7.87 8.19 8.77
CA PHE A 11 -6.60 7.61 8.30
C PHE A 11 -5.78 8.56 7.42
N PHE A 12 -6.39 9.57 6.81
CA PHE A 12 -5.74 10.35 5.75
C PHE A 12 -5.07 11.66 6.23
N PRO A 13 -5.70 12.49 7.11
CA PRO A 13 -5.11 13.72 7.62
C PRO A 13 -3.70 13.63 8.23
N PRO A 14 -3.28 12.50 8.84
CA PRO A 14 -1.93 12.39 9.40
C PRO A 14 -0.81 12.30 8.37
N HIS A 15 -1.12 12.21 7.06
CA HIS A 15 -0.13 11.98 6.01
C HIS A 15 -0.25 13.05 4.92
N THR A 16 0.90 13.47 4.41
CA THR A 16 1.01 14.50 3.38
C THR A 16 1.23 13.93 1.98
N ASP A 17 1.63 12.65 1.90
CA ASP A 17 1.98 11.99 0.64
C ASP A 17 1.70 10.48 0.69
N THR A 18 1.79 9.85 -0.48
CA THR A 18 1.54 8.43 -0.72
C THR A 18 2.46 7.53 0.08
N ARG A 19 3.74 7.88 0.18
CA ARG A 19 4.73 7.07 0.86
C ARG A 19 4.41 7.04 2.36
N ALA A 20 4.22 8.21 2.96
CA ALA A 20 3.87 8.35 4.37
C ALA A 20 2.61 7.56 4.73
N PHE A 21 1.58 7.58 3.88
CA PHE A 21 0.35 6.81 4.10
C PHE A 21 0.55 5.30 3.93
N VAL A 22 1.25 4.86 2.88
CA VAL A 22 1.43 3.43 2.60
C VAL A 22 2.30 2.75 3.68
N LEU A 23 3.28 3.46 4.23
CA LEU A 23 4.14 2.97 5.30
C LEU A 23 3.38 2.69 6.61
N THR A 24 2.21 3.30 6.85
CA THR A 24 1.42 3.08 8.08
C THR A 24 0.39 1.96 7.98
N LEU A 25 0.28 1.28 6.82
CA LEU A 25 -0.73 0.22 6.59
C LEU A 25 -0.75 -0.84 7.70
N ASN A 26 0.43 -1.31 8.09
CA ASN A 26 0.57 -2.38 9.08
C ASN A 26 0.15 -1.96 10.49
N ASP A 27 0.36 -0.69 10.84
CA ASP A 27 0.31 -0.20 12.21
C ASP A 27 -0.93 0.64 12.49
N MET A 28 -1.57 1.17 11.45
CA MET A 28 -2.79 1.96 11.55
C MET A 28 -4.00 1.24 10.95
N ILE A 29 -3.93 0.82 9.68
CA ILE A 29 -5.12 0.31 8.97
C ILE A 29 -5.42 -1.14 9.34
N HIS A 30 -4.43 -2.02 9.30
CA HIS A 30 -4.63 -3.45 9.59
C HIS A 30 -5.09 -3.75 11.03
N PRO A 31 -4.64 -3.02 12.07
CA PRO A 31 -5.19 -3.18 13.42
C PRO A 31 -6.66 -2.78 13.50
N GLU A 32 -7.07 -1.68 12.85
CA GLU A 32 -8.49 -1.28 12.81
C GLU A 32 -9.36 -2.32 12.08
N VAL A 33 -8.86 -2.90 10.99
CA VAL A 33 -9.55 -4.01 10.30
C VAL A 33 -9.77 -5.20 11.24
N ARG A 34 -8.77 -5.57 12.04
CA ARG A 34 -8.89 -6.68 13.00
C ARG A 34 -9.86 -6.38 14.15
N LYS A 35 -9.94 -5.11 14.60
CA LYS A 35 -10.90 -4.67 15.62
C LYS A 35 -12.34 -4.80 15.13
N LEU A 36 -12.59 -4.40 13.87
CA LEU A 36 -13.93 -4.45 13.27
C LEU A 36 -14.34 -5.86 12.84
N TYR A 37 -13.37 -6.68 12.42
CA TYR A 37 -13.60 -8.04 11.91
C TYR A 37 -12.69 -9.03 12.65
N PRO A 38 -13.11 -9.52 13.83
CA PRO A 38 -12.37 -10.54 14.56
C PRO A 38 -12.12 -11.77 13.67
N GLY A 39 -10.86 -12.21 13.60
CA GLY A 39 -10.43 -13.31 12.74
C GLY A 39 -9.99 -12.92 11.33
N ALA A 40 -10.07 -11.63 10.96
CA ALA A 40 -9.50 -11.16 9.71
C ALA A 40 -7.98 -11.36 9.66
N THR A 41 -7.50 -11.88 8.54
CA THR A 41 -6.08 -12.08 8.23
C THR A 41 -5.64 -11.11 7.12
N PRO A 42 -5.44 -9.81 7.45
CA PRO A 42 -4.97 -8.84 6.47
C PRO A 42 -3.58 -9.24 5.94
N PRO A 43 -3.19 -8.75 4.75
CA PRO A 43 -1.84 -8.96 4.24
C PRO A 43 -0.80 -8.35 5.18
N VAL A 44 0.44 -8.79 5.04
CA VAL A 44 1.60 -8.17 5.68
C VAL A 44 2.38 -7.43 4.60
N PHE A 45 2.60 -6.13 4.82
CA PHE A 45 3.55 -5.36 4.03
C PHE A 45 4.91 -5.34 4.73
N GLY A 46 6.00 -5.43 3.98
CA GLY A 46 7.33 -5.09 4.49
C GLY A 46 7.90 -3.95 3.67
N PHE A 47 8.58 -3.02 4.33
CA PHE A 47 9.12 -1.83 3.68
C PHE A 47 10.63 -1.91 3.67
N GLU A 48 11.21 -1.98 2.49
CA GLU A 48 12.65 -2.05 2.30
C GLU A 48 13.20 -0.64 2.01
N SER A 49 14.42 -0.36 2.47
CA SER A 49 15.05 0.94 2.25
C SER A 49 15.33 1.13 0.76
N ALA A 50 14.96 2.30 0.25
CA ALA A 50 15.16 2.72 -1.12
C ALA A 50 15.34 4.26 -1.14
N PRO A 51 15.92 4.84 -2.21
CA PRO A 51 16.02 6.30 -2.39
C PRO A 51 14.67 7.00 -2.18
N GLU A 52 14.65 8.30 -1.87
CA GLU A 52 13.41 9.03 -1.53
C GLU A 52 12.26 8.82 -2.54
N GLU A 53 12.59 8.76 -3.82
CA GLU A 53 11.67 8.62 -4.95
C GLU A 53 11.18 7.17 -5.17
N GLU A 54 11.80 6.18 -4.53
CA GLU A 54 11.48 4.76 -4.66
C GLU A 54 11.03 4.15 -3.33
N MET A 55 9.99 3.34 -3.39
CA MET A 55 9.52 2.51 -2.29
C MET A 55 9.52 1.06 -2.76
N LEU A 56 10.25 0.18 -2.05
CA LEU A 56 10.21 -1.25 -2.29
C LEU A 56 9.35 -1.91 -1.22
N LEU A 57 8.19 -2.43 -1.63
CA LEU A 57 7.24 -3.09 -0.75
C LEU A 57 7.29 -4.59 -0.99
N SER A 58 7.48 -5.35 0.08
CA SER A 58 7.11 -6.76 0.08
C SER A 58 5.65 -6.91 0.49
N TYR A 59 4.93 -7.81 -0.17
CA TYR A 59 3.55 -8.17 0.15
C TYR A 59 3.45 -9.68 0.34
N THR A 60 2.88 -10.08 1.47
CA THR A 60 2.63 -11.49 1.79
C THR A 60 1.19 -11.67 2.26
N SER A 61 0.47 -12.61 1.65
CA SER A 61 -0.89 -12.97 2.06
C SER A 61 -1.24 -14.36 1.61
N ALA A 62 -1.96 -15.11 2.46
CA ALA A 62 -2.58 -16.38 2.06
C ALA A 62 -3.53 -16.21 0.85
N ARG A 63 -4.11 -15.01 0.69
CA ARG A 63 -5.08 -14.71 -0.38
C ARG A 63 -4.43 -14.33 -1.71
N ARG A 64 -3.11 -14.05 -1.73
CA ARG A 64 -2.33 -13.71 -2.94
C ARG A 64 -2.96 -12.62 -3.83
N LEU A 65 -3.51 -11.58 -3.21
CA LEU A 65 -4.19 -10.48 -3.91
C LEU A 65 -3.21 -9.33 -4.23
N CYS A 66 -2.11 -9.61 -4.93
CA CYS A 66 -1.08 -8.60 -5.20
C CYS A 66 -1.58 -7.47 -6.12
N ALA A 67 -2.45 -7.77 -7.07
CA ALA A 67 -3.13 -6.74 -7.88
C ALA A 67 -3.98 -5.77 -7.04
N LEU A 68 -4.55 -6.25 -5.92
CA LEU A 68 -5.25 -5.37 -4.97
C LEU A 68 -4.28 -4.47 -4.22
N ALA A 69 -3.10 -5.00 -3.84
CA ALA A 69 -2.05 -4.20 -3.22
C ALA A 69 -1.52 -3.11 -4.17
N GLU A 70 -1.31 -3.43 -5.45
CA GLU A 70 -0.98 -2.44 -6.48
C GLU A 70 -2.07 -1.38 -6.62
N GLY A 71 -3.33 -1.82 -6.78
CA GLY A 71 -4.48 -0.91 -6.88
C GLY A 71 -4.64 -0.01 -5.65
N PHE A 72 -4.25 -0.48 -4.47
CA PHE A 72 -4.20 0.34 -3.26
C PHE A 72 -3.16 1.46 -3.38
N VAL A 73 -1.93 1.14 -3.80
CA VAL A 73 -0.85 2.14 -3.98
C VAL A 73 -1.23 3.15 -5.06
N TYR A 74 -1.78 2.70 -6.20
CA TYR A 74 -2.31 3.61 -7.23
C TYR A 74 -3.42 4.53 -6.68
N GLY A 75 -4.32 3.97 -5.87
CA GLY A 75 -5.38 4.73 -5.24
C GLY A 75 -4.87 5.78 -4.24
N ALA A 76 -3.80 5.47 -3.50
CA ALA A 76 -3.16 6.39 -2.58
C ALA A 76 -2.46 7.53 -3.34
N ALA A 77 -1.69 7.21 -4.38
CA ALA A 77 -1.07 8.18 -5.29
C ALA A 77 -2.10 9.19 -5.81
N LYS A 78 -3.19 8.70 -6.38
CA LYS A 78 -4.29 9.55 -6.84
C LYS A 78 -4.91 10.41 -5.75
N HIS A 79 -4.99 9.92 -4.50
CA HIS A 79 -5.57 10.67 -3.39
C HIS A 79 -4.70 11.87 -2.99
N TYR A 80 -3.37 11.70 -3.03
CA TYR A 80 -2.41 12.74 -2.66
C TYR A 80 -1.95 13.61 -3.84
N GLY A 81 -2.56 13.47 -5.03
CA GLY A 81 -2.16 14.25 -6.21
C GLY A 81 -0.77 13.86 -6.74
N GLN A 82 -0.41 12.58 -6.62
CA GLN A 82 0.85 12.03 -7.08
C GLN A 82 0.61 10.95 -8.13
N THR A 83 1.61 10.76 -8.98
CA THR A 83 1.68 9.63 -9.91
C THR A 83 2.59 8.55 -9.33
N VAL A 84 2.27 7.28 -9.60
CA VAL A 84 3.12 6.14 -9.24
C VAL A 84 3.32 5.21 -10.43
N VAL A 85 4.56 4.78 -10.65
CA VAL A 85 4.89 3.69 -11.56
C VAL A 85 5.27 2.49 -10.73
N ILE A 86 4.59 1.35 -10.96
CA ILE A 86 4.82 0.11 -10.23
C ILE A 86 5.37 -0.94 -11.18
N SER A 87 6.42 -1.62 -10.73
CA SER A 87 6.89 -2.87 -11.34
C SER A 87 6.91 -3.97 -10.27
N GLN A 88 6.62 -5.20 -10.68
CA GLN A 88 6.55 -6.34 -9.78
C GLN A 88 7.63 -7.39 -10.13
N PRO A 89 8.89 -7.23 -9.66
CA PRO A 89 9.96 -8.18 -9.96
C PRO A 89 9.78 -9.59 -9.37
N ALA A 90 8.89 -9.77 -8.39
CA ALA A 90 8.56 -11.09 -7.84
C ALA A 90 7.08 -11.17 -7.46
N CYS A 91 6.44 -12.32 -7.70
CA CYS A 91 5.03 -12.53 -7.43
C CYS A 91 4.76 -13.91 -6.82
N MET A 92 3.90 -13.96 -5.79
CA MET A 92 3.43 -15.21 -5.20
C MET A 92 2.58 -16.06 -6.16
N LEU A 93 2.02 -15.44 -7.20
CA LEU A 93 1.31 -16.16 -8.26
C LEU A 93 2.28 -16.90 -9.18
N ASP A 94 3.52 -16.41 -9.29
CA ASP A 94 4.59 -17.02 -10.08
C ASP A 94 5.51 -17.93 -9.24
N GLY A 95 5.10 -18.26 -8.01
CA GLY A 95 5.83 -19.17 -7.11
C GLY A 95 6.84 -18.50 -6.17
N ALA A 96 6.97 -17.17 -6.16
CA ALA A 96 7.81 -16.49 -5.18
C ALA A 96 7.22 -16.60 -3.76
N SER A 97 8.08 -16.53 -2.73
CA SER A 97 7.64 -16.57 -1.31
C SER A 97 6.86 -15.33 -0.87
N ARG A 98 7.08 -14.20 -1.55
CA ARG A 98 6.39 -12.92 -1.36
C ARG A 98 6.33 -12.16 -2.69
N CYS A 99 5.38 -11.25 -2.82
CA CYS A 99 5.39 -10.29 -3.91
C CYS A 99 6.36 -9.15 -3.57
N LEU A 100 7.08 -8.64 -4.56
CA LEU A 100 7.89 -7.42 -4.44
C LEU A 100 7.33 -6.38 -5.40
N LEU A 101 6.90 -5.24 -4.87
CA LEU A 101 6.40 -4.09 -5.62
C LEU A 101 7.44 -2.99 -5.51
N ARG A 102 8.05 -2.63 -6.64
CA ARG A 102 8.91 -1.45 -6.75
C ARG A 102 8.05 -0.30 -7.26
N CYS A 103 7.81 0.66 -6.39
CA CYS A 103 6.97 1.82 -6.65
C CYS A 103 7.86 3.07 -6.75
N ARG A 104 7.81 3.77 -7.88
CA ARG A 104 8.40 5.10 -8.03
C ARG A 104 7.29 6.13 -7.97
N VAL A 105 7.30 6.99 -6.96
CA VAL A 105 6.30 8.03 -6.75
C VAL A 105 6.86 9.36 -7.22
N THR A 106 6.07 10.13 -7.94
CA THR A 106 6.42 11.47 -8.41
C THR A 106 5.27 12.42 -8.10
N ASP A 107 5.60 13.62 -7.66
CA ASP A 107 4.61 14.69 -7.53
C ASP A 107 4.12 15.09 -8.92
N ASP A 108 2.81 15.27 -9.07
CA ASP A 108 2.28 15.89 -10.27
C ASP A 108 2.72 17.36 -10.20
N ALA A 109 3.56 17.80 -11.14
CA ALA A 109 3.99 19.19 -11.21
C ALA A 109 2.75 20.10 -11.30
N ALA A 110 2.55 20.92 -10.27
CA ALA A 110 1.48 21.92 -10.20
C ALA A 110 1.60 22.98 -11.30
#